data_AF-A0A0D5C2W4-F1
#
_entry.id   AF-A0A0D5C2W4-F1
#
_cell.length_a   1.000
_cell.length_b   1.000
_cell.length_c   1.000
_cell.angle_alpha   90.00
_cell.angle_beta   90.00
_cell.angle_gamma   90.00
#
_symmetry.space_group_name_H-M   'P 1'
#
loop_
_entity.id
_entity.type
_entity.pdbx_description
1 polymer ?
#
loop_
_entity_poly.entity_id
_entity_poly.type
_entity_poly.pdbx_seq_one_letter_code
_entity_poly.pdbx_strand_id
1 'polypeptide(L)'
;MDEIPYIKYGSFRSNEKTKPDIVEFKVKELDTFDTDFSTNVVVLQKSDKEWNEVILPLKSHDSVNESLLRLWRRGITDKLITPGKEFVLKTWLGLSKNQRPIRRFELVF
;
A
#
# COMPACT_ATOMS: atom_id res chain seq x y z
N MET A 1 17.04 -16.69 8.80
CA MET A 1 15.83 -16.41 8.02
C MET A 1 15.79 -14.91 7.88
N ASP A 2 15.94 -14.39 6.67
CA ASP A 2 15.82 -12.96 6.44
C ASP A 2 14.34 -12.58 6.61
N GLU A 3 14.05 -11.70 7.56
CA GLU A 3 12.69 -11.21 7.79
C GLU A 3 12.27 -10.29 6.64
N ILE A 4 11.13 -10.59 6.01
CA ILE A 4 10.57 -9.74 4.95
C ILE A 4 10.19 -8.38 5.58
N PRO A 5 10.75 -7.26 5.12
CA PRO A 5 10.52 -5.96 5.75
C PRO A 5 9.12 -5.42 5.45
N TYR A 6 8.55 -4.70 6.41
CA TYR A 6 7.29 -3.98 6.25
C TYR A 6 7.48 -2.61 5.62
N ILE A 7 6.54 -2.20 4.77
CA ILE A 7 6.41 -0.80 4.33
C ILE A 7 6.06 0.07 5.54
N LYS A 8 6.94 1.03 5.83
CA LYS A 8 6.78 1.97 6.94
C LYS A 8 6.11 3.25 6.45
N TYR A 9 4.78 3.35 6.53
CA TYR A 9 4.07 4.56 6.05
C TYR A 9 4.51 5.89 6.68
N GLY A 10 5.18 5.85 7.84
CA GLY A 10 5.79 7.01 8.47
C GLY A 10 6.98 7.61 7.71
N SER A 11 7.60 6.87 6.77
CA SER A 11 8.69 7.39 5.94
C SER A 11 8.21 8.32 4.82
N PHE A 12 6.94 8.22 4.43
CA PHE A 12 6.32 9.04 3.39
C PHE A 12 5.94 10.42 3.93
N ARG A 13 6.56 11.48 3.41
CA ARG A 13 6.48 12.84 3.97
C ARG A 13 5.55 13.77 3.21
N SER A 14 5.08 13.37 2.03
CA SER A 14 4.19 14.19 1.21
C SER A 14 2.91 14.53 1.97
N ASN A 15 2.50 15.79 1.86
CA ASN A 15 1.28 16.38 2.37
C ASN A 15 0.37 16.94 1.26
N GLU A 16 0.72 16.70 -0.02
CA GLU A 16 0.04 17.26 -1.18
C GLU A 16 -0.33 16.17 -2.17
N LYS A 17 -1.59 16.13 -2.60
CA LYS A 17 -2.05 15.18 -3.63
C LYS A 17 -1.29 15.34 -4.95
N THR A 18 -0.90 16.56 -5.28
CA THR A 18 -0.19 16.91 -6.53
C THR A 18 1.28 16.52 -6.51
N LYS A 19 1.86 16.26 -5.33
CA LYS A 19 3.24 15.83 -5.14
C LYS A 19 3.30 14.64 -4.19
N PRO A 20 2.64 13.51 -4.50
CA PRO A 20 2.57 12.37 -3.60
C PRO A 20 3.93 11.69 -3.49
N ASP A 21 4.14 10.95 -2.42
CA ASP A 21 5.18 9.92 -2.38
C ASP A 21 4.77 8.79 -3.34
N ILE A 22 5.70 8.34 -4.17
CA ILE A 22 5.47 7.37 -5.24
C ILE A 22 6.32 6.14 -4.96
N VAL A 23 5.69 4.97 -4.99
CA VAL A 23 6.38 3.69 -4.85
C VAL A 23 5.91 2.72 -5.92
N GLU A 24 6.85 2.09 -6.60
CA GLU A 24 6.59 1.06 -7.60
C GLU A 24 6.54 -0.32 -6.93
N PHE A 25 5.47 -1.05 -7.23
CA PHE A 25 5.23 -2.40 -6.74
C PHE A 25 4.92 -3.36 -7.88
N LYS A 26 5.14 -4.64 -7.62
CA LYS A 26 4.68 -5.76 -8.43
C LYS A 26 3.96 -6.74 -7.53
N VAL A 27 2.78 -7.18 -7.97
CA VAL A 27 1.95 -8.11 -7.21
C VAL A 27 2.67 -9.47 -7.15
N LYS A 28 2.98 -9.94 -5.95
CA LYS A 28 3.51 -11.30 -5.73
C LYS A 28 2.35 -12.27 -5.55
N GLU A 29 1.52 -11.98 -4.54
CA GLU A 29 0.38 -12.81 -4.12
C GLU A 29 -0.86 -11.91 -3.95
N LEU A 30 -2.04 -12.53 -4.03
CA LEU A 30 -3.32 -11.85 -3.83
C LEU A 30 -3.86 -12.01 -2.40
N ASP A 31 -3.46 -13.11 -1.75
CA ASP A 31 -3.94 -13.48 -0.44
C ASP A 31 -3.45 -12.49 0.60
N THR A 32 -4.39 -11.97 1.37
CA THR A 32 -4.11 -11.10 2.50
C THR A 32 -3.99 -11.93 3.76
N PHE A 33 -3.09 -11.54 4.65
CA PHE A 33 -2.94 -12.15 5.97
C PHE A 33 -3.04 -11.09 7.06
N ASP A 34 -3.60 -11.48 8.20
CA ASP A 34 -3.71 -10.61 9.36
C ASP A 34 -2.59 -10.89 10.35
N THR A 35 -2.10 -9.83 10.97
CA THR A 35 -1.29 -9.88 12.20
C THR A 35 -2.10 -9.24 13.33
N ASP A 36 -1.55 -9.16 14.54
CA ASP A 36 -2.22 -8.46 15.63
C ASP A 36 -2.50 -6.97 15.31
N PHE A 37 -1.72 -6.37 14.41
CA PHE A 37 -1.73 -4.93 14.16
C PHE A 37 -2.38 -4.51 12.83
N SER A 38 -2.38 -5.38 11.81
CA SER A 38 -2.81 -5.01 10.47
C SER A 38 -3.18 -6.20 9.59
N THR A 39 -4.03 -5.91 8.59
CA THR A 39 -4.22 -6.73 7.39
C THR A 39 -3.14 -6.38 6.37
N ASN A 40 -2.44 -7.37 5.83
CA ASN A 40 -1.26 -7.19 5.01
C ASN A 40 -1.30 -8.05 3.74
N VAL A 41 -0.41 -7.76 2.79
CA VAL A 41 -0.15 -8.57 1.60
C VAL A 41 1.34 -8.55 1.26
N VAL A 42 1.87 -9.63 0.69
CA VAL A 42 3.25 -9.67 0.19
C VAL A 42 3.28 -9.12 -1.24
N VAL A 43 4.17 -8.15 -1.47
CA VAL A 43 4.42 -7.56 -2.79
C VAL A 43 5.92 -7.46 -3.04
N LEU A 44 6.29 -7.21 -4.28
CA LEU A 44 7.66 -6.86 -4.63
C LEU A 44 7.75 -5.34 -4.76
N GLN A 45 8.66 -4.71 -4.01
CA GLN A 45 8.97 -3.29 -4.16
C GLN A 45 10.20 -3.12 -5.05
N LYS A 46 10.16 -2.13 -5.95
CA LYS A 46 11.32 -1.75 -6.74
C LYS A 46 12.28 -0.89 -5.92
N SER A 47 13.51 -1.36 -5.70
CA SER A 47 14.61 -0.62 -5.09
C SER A 47 15.87 -0.85 -5.91
N ASP A 48 16.59 0.21 -6.30
CA ASP A 48 17.86 0.12 -7.04
C ASP A 48 17.83 -0.80 -8.29
N LYS A 49 16.70 -0.81 -9.00
CA LYS A 49 16.38 -1.65 -10.18
C LYS A 49 16.09 -3.13 -9.89
N GLU A 50 16.09 -3.52 -8.63
CA GLU A 50 15.74 -4.87 -8.19
C GLU A 50 14.34 -4.91 -7.55
N TRP A 51 13.71 -6.07 -7.64
CA TRP A 51 12.41 -6.34 -7.05
C TRP A 51 12.61 -7.12 -5.75
N ASN A 52 12.37 -6.46 -4.62
CA ASN A 52 12.58 -7.03 -3.29
C ASN A 52 11.24 -7.33 -2.63
N GLU A 53 11.14 -8.47 -1.94
CA GLU A 53 9.93 -8.81 -1.19
C GLU A 53 9.74 -7.85 -0.02
N VAL A 54 8.52 -7.34 0.10
CA VAL A 54 8.10 -6.50 1.23
C VAL A 54 6.67 -6.85 1.63
N ILE A 55 6.35 -6.57 2.88
CA ILE A 55 4.98 -6.65 3.38
C ILE A 55 4.34 -5.27 3.26
N LEU A 56 3.24 -5.18 2.52
CA LEU A 56 2.42 -3.98 2.36
C LEU A 56 1.23 -4.04 3.34
N PRO A 57 1.21 -3.20 4.39
CA PRO A 57 0.06 -3.15 5.30
C PRO A 57 -1.12 -2.44 4.64
N LEU A 58 -2.17 -3.17 4.29
CA LEU A 58 -3.34 -2.62 3.59
C LEU A 58 -4.28 -1.85 4.53
N LYS A 59 -4.35 -2.26 5.79
CA LYS A 59 -5.19 -1.63 6.82
C LYS A 59 -4.64 -1.94 8.21
N SER A 60 -4.48 -0.91 9.04
CA SER A 60 -4.23 -1.09 10.49
C SER A 60 -5.53 -1.40 11.24
N HIS A 61 -5.47 -2.26 12.25
CA HIS A 61 -6.62 -2.63 13.08
C HIS A 61 -7.11 -1.45 13.93
N ASP A 62 -6.19 -0.63 14.44
CA ASP A 62 -6.50 0.57 15.24
C ASP A 62 -6.98 1.76 14.40
N SER A 63 -7.00 1.63 13.07
CA SER A 63 -7.43 2.68 12.15
C SER A 63 -8.70 2.32 11.41
N VAL A 64 -9.62 3.28 11.36
CA VAL A 64 -10.81 3.23 10.50
C VAL A 64 -10.47 3.48 9.02
N ASN A 65 -9.22 3.84 8.70
CA ASN A 65 -8.80 4.07 7.33
C ASN A 65 -8.58 2.75 6.59
N GLU A 66 -9.62 2.27 5.92
CA GLU A 66 -9.57 1.07 5.07
C GLU A 66 -9.44 1.36 3.57
N SER A 67 -9.07 2.59 3.22
CA SER A 67 -9.07 3.02 1.81
C SER A 67 -8.14 2.18 0.93
N LEU A 68 -6.94 1.83 1.39
CA LEU A 68 -6.01 1.00 0.63
C LEU A 68 -6.50 -0.44 0.49
N LEU A 69 -6.98 -1.06 1.57
CA LEU A 69 -7.60 -2.39 1.51
C LEU A 69 -8.79 -2.45 0.55
N ARG A 70 -9.65 -1.41 0.52
CA ARG A 70 -10.75 -1.31 -0.44
C ARG A 70 -10.24 -1.20 -1.87
N LEU A 71 -9.22 -0.36 -2.12
CA LEU A 71 -8.60 -0.22 -3.45
C LEU A 71 -8.01 -1.54 -3.92
N TRP A 72 -7.34 -2.29 -3.02
CA TRP A 72 -6.79 -3.60 -3.30
C TRP A 72 -7.88 -4.62 -3.69
N ARG A 73 -8.91 -4.80 -2.84
CA ARG A 73 -10.03 -5.72 -3.11
C ARG A 73 -10.76 -5.38 -4.40
N ARG A 74 -10.98 -4.09 -4.65
CA ARG A 74 -11.58 -3.62 -5.90
C ARG A 74 -10.67 -3.93 -7.09
N GLY A 75 -9.37 -3.64 -7.01
CA GLY A 75 -8.42 -3.95 -8.07
C GLY A 75 -8.36 -5.44 -8.41
N ILE A 76 -8.49 -6.34 -7.43
CA ILE A 76 -8.62 -7.79 -7.67
C ILE A 76 -9.92 -8.09 -8.43
N THR A 77 -11.04 -7.55 -7.97
CA THR A 77 -12.37 -7.75 -8.59
C THR A 77 -12.40 -7.25 -10.04
N ASP A 78 -11.80 -6.08 -10.29
CA ASP A 78 -11.70 -5.42 -11.59
C ASP A 78 -10.58 -6.03 -12.47
N LYS A 79 -9.87 -7.08 -11.99
CA LYS A 79 -8.72 -7.74 -12.65
C LYS A 79 -7.55 -6.81 -12.98
N LEU A 80 -7.43 -5.69 -12.27
CA LEU A 80 -6.31 -4.75 -12.33
C LEU A 80 -5.14 -5.21 -11.45
N ILE A 81 -5.41 -5.99 -10.41
CA ILE A 81 -4.42 -6.61 -9.53
C ILE A 81 -4.41 -8.10 -9.80
N THR A 82 -3.37 -8.56 -10.49
CA THR A 82 -3.11 -9.97 -10.78
C THR A 82 -1.64 -10.28 -10.51
N PRO A 83 -1.27 -11.53 -10.17
CA PRO A 83 0.12 -11.88 -9.92
C PRO A 83 1.02 -11.49 -11.09
N GLY A 84 2.15 -10.86 -10.78
CA GLY A 84 3.11 -10.35 -11.76
C GLY A 84 2.78 -8.99 -12.36
N LYS A 85 1.59 -8.43 -12.11
CA LYS A 85 1.22 -7.08 -12.58
C LYS A 85 1.97 -6.01 -11.77
N GLU A 86 2.53 -5.04 -12.48
CA GLU A 86 3.16 -3.86 -11.88
C GLU A 86 2.10 -2.78 -11.63
N PHE A 87 2.25 -2.06 -10.52
CA PHE A 87 1.41 -0.92 -10.16
C PHE A 87 2.21 0.10 -9.37
N VAL A 88 1.73 1.35 -9.40
CA VAL A 88 2.31 2.46 -8.65
C VAL A 88 1.37 2.83 -7.51
N LEU A 89 1.87 2.81 -6.28
CA LEU A 89 1.19 3.37 -5.12
C LEU A 89 1.61 4.83 -4.96
N LYS A 90 0.64 5.74 -5.09
CA LYS A 90 0.79 7.14 -4.70
C LYS A 90 0.20 7.34 -3.33
N THR A 91 0.91 8.04 -2.44
CA THR A 91 0.43 8.32 -1.09
C THR A 91 0.82 9.71 -0.59
N TRP A 92 -0.06 10.33 0.21
CA TRP A 92 0.16 11.67 0.78
C TRP A 92 -0.70 11.84 2.04
N LEU A 93 -0.31 12.74 2.94
CA LEU A 93 -1.15 13.19 4.05
C LEU A 93 -2.21 14.15 3.51
N GLY A 94 -3.47 13.85 3.79
CA GLY A 94 -4.59 14.76 3.54
C GLY A 94 -5.44 14.91 4.79
N LEU A 95 -6.57 15.59 4.64
CA LEU A 95 -7.56 15.75 5.71
C LEU A 95 -8.69 14.74 5.52
N SER A 96 -9.16 14.19 6.63
CA SER A 96 -10.39 13.40 6.70
C SER A 96 -11.61 14.32 6.71
N LYS A 97 -12.82 13.75 6.66
CA LYS A 97 -14.08 14.52 6.75
C LYS A 97 -14.17 15.35 8.05
N ASN A 98 -13.48 14.91 9.10
CA ASN A 98 -13.45 15.56 10.41
C ASN A 98 -12.19 16.43 10.60
N GLN A 99 -11.53 16.85 9.52
CA GLN A 99 -10.31 17.65 9.52
C GLN A 99 -9.12 17.02 10.29
N ARG A 100 -9.16 15.71 10.53
CA ARG A 100 -8.01 14.97 11.10
C ARG A 100 -7.05 14.54 9.99
N PRO A 101 -5.72 14.63 10.19
CA PRO A 101 -4.74 14.09 9.26
C PRO A 101 -5.00 12.61 8.98
N ILE A 102 -4.96 12.24 7.70
CA ILE A 102 -5.15 10.86 7.25
C ILE A 102 -4.27 10.61 6.03
N ARG A 103 -3.65 9.43 5.98
CA ARG A 103 -2.93 9.00 4.79
C ARG A 103 -3.92 8.62 3.68
N ARG A 104 -3.74 9.21 2.51
CA ARG A 104 -4.51 8.90 1.29
C ARG A 104 -3.67 8.04 0.37
N PHE A 105 -4.35 7.26 -0.46
CA PHE A 105 -3.74 6.32 -1.38
C PHE A 105 -4.44 6.36 -2.73
N GLU A 106 -3.66 6.14 -3.78
CA GLU A 106 -4.13 5.96 -5.15
C GLU A 106 -3.26 4.87 -5.79
N LEU A 107 -3.91 3.89 -6.44
CA LEU A 107 -3.25 2.84 -7.20
C LEU A 107 -3.35 3.20 -8.69
N VAL A 108 -2.22 3.12 -9.39
CA VAL A 108 -2.12 3.33 -10.84
C VAL A 108 -1.56 2.06 -11.48
N PHE A 109 -2.19 1.58 -12.55
CA PHE A 109 -1.94 0.27 -13.19
C PHE A 109 -1.48 0.40 -14.65
#